data_AF-A0A7C5UNS6-F1
#
_entry.id   AF-A0A7C5UNS6-F1
#
_cell.length_a   1.000
_cell.length_b   1.000
_cell.length_c   1.000
_cell.angle_alpha   90.00
_cell.angle_beta   90.00
_cell.angle_gamma   90.00
#
_symmetry.space_group_name_H-M   'P 1'
#
loop_
_entity.id
_entity.type
_entity.pdbx_description
1 polymer ?
#
loop_
_entity_poly.entity_id
_entity_poly.type
_entity_poly.pdbx_seq_one_letter_code
_entity_poly.pdbx_strand_id
1 'polypeptide(L)' 'MVKKIFIELEPEEQVRLERAILDDDKEEALKLLKETLYPKMQKELNKAHCMPSFELEARKQDGAKEDNPWLKKKKGE' A
#
# COMPACT_ATOMS: atom_id res chain seq x y z
N MET A 1 -14.12 -2.97 -11.85
CA MET A 1 -14.93 -2.08 -11.00
C MET A 1 -13.98 -1.11 -10.30
N VAL A 2 -14.23 0.19 -10.42
CA VAL A 2 -13.44 1.21 -9.69
C VAL A 2 -14.05 1.35 -8.30
N LYS A 3 -13.30 1.00 -7.24
CA LYS A 3 -13.72 1.13 -5.85
C LYS A 3 -13.37 2.55 -5.38
N LYS A 4 -14.31 3.27 -4.77
CA LYS A 4 -14.01 4.54 -4.10
C LYS A 4 -13.15 4.25 -2.86
N ILE A 5 -12.07 5.02 -2.70
CA ILE A 5 -11.14 4.89 -1.58
C ILE A 5 -11.05 6.27 -0.92
N PHE A 6 -11.10 6.28 0.40
CA PHE A 6 -10.80 7.46 1.21
C PHE A 6 -9.41 7.26 1.82
N ILE A 7 -8.53 8.23 1.63
CA ILE A 7 -7.17 8.22 2.17
C ILE A 7 -7.06 9.41 3.12
N GLU A 8 -6.78 9.13 4.38
CA GLU A 8 -6.50 10.16 5.38
C GLU A 8 -5.02 10.52 5.31
N LEU A 9 -4.74 11.82 5.20
CA LEU A 9 -3.40 12.38 5.25
C LEU A 9 -3.19 13.03 6.61
N GLU A 10 -2.04 12.77 7.21
CA GLU A 10 -1.61 13.46 8.42
C GLU A 10 -1.33 14.94 8.10
N PRO A 11 -1.43 15.87 9.06
CA PRO A 11 -1.20 17.29 8.82
C PRO A 11 0.14 17.61 8.13
N GLU A 12 1.19 16.88 8.48
CA GLU A 12 2.52 17.05 7.87
C GLU A 12 2.54 16.62 6.39
N GLU A 13 1.84 15.52 6.06
CA GLU A 13 1.73 15.03 4.68
C GLU A 13 0.90 15.98 3.82
N GLN A 14 -0.14 16.60 4.40
CA GLN A 14 -0.96 17.63 3.74
C GLN A 14 -0.11 18.84 3.38
N VAL A 15 0.63 19.40 4.34
CA VAL A 15 1.53 20.55 4.12
C VAL A 15 2.59 20.23 3.08
N ARG A 16 3.15 19.01 3.13
CA ARG A 16 4.19 18.57 2.18
C ARG A 16 3.64 18.43 0.76
N LEU A 17 2.40 17.93 0.61
CA LEU A 17 1.71 17.87 -0.67
C LEU A 17 1.39 19.26 -1.21
N GLU A 18 0.87 20.15 -0.37
CA GLU A 18 0.59 21.55 -0.75
C GLU A 18 1.84 22.25 -1.25
N ARG A 19 2.97 22.12 -0.54
CA ARG A 19 4.26 22.68 -0.98
C ARG A 19 4.70 22.14 -2.32
N ALA A 20 4.70 20.82 -2.49
CA ALA A 20 5.12 20.20 -3.76
C ALA A 20 4.27 20.68 -4.96
N ILE A 21 2.97 20.95 -4.74
CA ILE A 21 2.08 21.50 -5.75
C ILE A 21 2.37 22.98 -6.02
N LEU A 22 2.51 23.80 -4.97
CA LEU A 22 2.73 25.24 -5.10
C LEU A 22 4.08 25.56 -5.76
N ASP A 23 5.10 24.76 -5.46
CA ASP A 23 6.46 24.95 -5.98
C ASP A 23 6.69 24.22 -7.32
N ASP A 24 5.66 23.56 -7.87
CA ASP A 24 5.75 22.70 -9.08
C ASP A 24 6.89 21.66 -9.00
N ASP A 25 7.23 21.21 -7.78
CA ASP A 25 8.31 20.26 -7.53
C ASP A 25 7.85 18.83 -7.87
N LYS A 26 8.15 18.44 -9.11
CA LYS A 26 7.81 17.12 -9.66
C LYS A 26 8.51 15.97 -8.93
N GLU A 27 9.73 16.19 -8.43
CA GLU A 27 10.46 15.13 -7.74
C GLU A 27 9.84 14.87 -6.37
N GLU A 28 9.51 15.93 -5.64
CA GLU A 28 8.89 15.84 -4.33
C GLU A 28 7.46 15.27 -4.42
N ALA A 29 6.69 15.69 -5.41
CA ALA A 29 5.37 15.12 -5.69
C ALA A 29 5.46 13.60 -5.97
N LEU A 30 6.45 13.17 -6.76
CA LEU A 30 6.66 11.76 -7.06
C LEU A 30 7.06 10.95 -5.82
N LYS A 31 7.92 11.50 -4.95
CA LYS A 31 8.28 10.87 -3.67
C LYS A 31 7.04 10.69 -2.81
N LEU A 32 6.23 11.73 -2.64
CA LEU A 32 5.01 11.67 -1.83
C LEU A 32 4.02 10.62 -2.38
N LEU A 33 3.87 10.53 -3.70
CA LEU A 33 3.06 9.49 -4.34
C LEU A 33 3.54 8.08 -4.00
N LYS A 34 4.85 7.82 -4.08
CA LYS A 34 5.44 6.49 -3.85
C LYS A 34 5.49 6.10 -2.38
N GLU A 35 5.83 7.03 -1.51
CA GLU A 35 6.10 6.77 -0.10
C GLU A 35 4.83 6.88 0.75
N THR A 36 3.87 7.70 0.36
CA THR A 36 2.68 8.00 1.19
C THR A 36 1.39 7.53 0.55
N LEU A 37 1.03 8.09 -0.62
CA LEU A 37 -0.30 7.86 -1.21
C LEU A 37 -0.46 6.42 -1.71
N TYR A 38 0.54 5.86 -2.39
CA TYR A 38 0.45 4.51 -2.94
C TYR A 38 0.34 3.43 -1.85
N PRO A 39 1.14 3.43 -0.76
CA PRO A 39 0.97 2.49 0.34
C PRO A 39 -0.39 2.62 1.04
N LYS A 40 -0.87 3.85 1.29
CA LYS A 40 -2.19 4.08 1.90
C LYS A 40 -3.33 3.59 1.00
N MET A 41 -3.23 3.84 -0.31
CA MET A 41 -4.19 3.33 -1.29
C MET A 41 -4.20 1.79 -1.32
N GLN A 42 -3.03 1.14 -1.36
CA GLN A 42 -2.91 -0.31 -1.33
C GLN A 42 -3.51 -0.90 -0.04
N LYS A 43 -3.29 -0.26 1.11
CA LYS A 43 -3.86 -0.69 2.38
C LYS A 43 -5.39 -0.70 2.36
N GLU A 44 -6.01 0.34 1.81
CA GLU A 44 -7.47 0.43 1.72
C GLU A 44 -8.08 -0.46 0.63
N LEU A 45 -7.35 -0.72 -0.47
CA LEU A 45 -7.74 -1.71 -1.47
C LEU A 45 -7.74 -3.12 -0.89
N ASN A 46 -6.71 -3.45 -0.11
CA ASN A 46 -6.50 -4.77 0.49
C ASN A 46 -7.23 -4.97 1.82
N LYS A 47 -7.91 -3.93 2.33
CA LYS A 47 -8.72 -4.01 3.56
C LYS A 47 -9.88 -4.96 3.30
N ALA A 48 -9.79 -6.17 3.85
CA ALA A 48 -10.86 -7.15 3.82
C ALA A 48 -12.01 -6.63 4.68
N HIS A 49 -13.07 -6.16 4.04
CA HIS A 49 -14.24 -5.62 4.73
C HIS A 49 -15.07 -6.80 5.27
N CYS A 50 -15.05 -7.01 6.59
CA CYS A 50 -15.87 -8.00 7.31
C CYS A 50 -15.97 -9.36 6.60
N MET A 51 -14.85 -10.07 6.45
CA MET A 51 -14.93 -11.47 6.04
C MET A 51 -15.28 -12.33 7.26
N PRO A 52 -16.19 -13.32 7.12
CA PRO A 52 -16.40 -14.34 8.13
C PRO A 52 -15.06 -14.97 8.56
N SER A 53 -14.95 -15.38 9.83
CA SER A 53 -13.71 -15.93 10.39
C SER A 53 -13.09 -17.06 9.54
N PHE A 54 -13.92 -17.89 8.92
CA PHE A 54 -13.47 -19.00 8.06
C PHE A 54 -12.74 -18.53 6.78
N GLU A 55 -13.12 -17.40 6.18
CA GLU A 55 -12.43 -16.86 5.00
C GLU A 55 -11.12 -16.14 5.36
N LEU A 56 -11.03 -15.57 6.58
CA LEU A 56 -9.79 -15.03 7.13
C LEU A 56 -8.75 -16.13 7.36
N GLU A 57 -9.18 -17.29 7.88
CA GLU A 57 -8.33 -18.45 8.08
C GLU A 57 -7.85 -19.07 6.77
N ALA A 58 -8.73 -19.20 5.78
CA ALA A 58 -8.38 -19.66 4.44
C ALA A 58 -7.31 -18.77 3.79
N ARG A 59 -7.44 -17.44 3.90
CA ARG A 59 -6.41 -16.52 3.39
C ARG A 59 -5.09 -16.58 4.15
N LYS A 60 -5.08 -16.89 5.45
CA LYS A 60 -3.85 -17.15 6.20
C LYS A 60 -3.16 -18.43 5.73
N GLN A 61 -3.92 -19.48 5.41
CA GLN A 61 -3.38 -20.71 4.82
C GLN A 61 -2.88 -20.52 3.39
N ASP A 62 -3.58 -19.73 2.56
CA ASP A 62 -3.12 -19.41 1.21
C ASP A 62 -1.92 -18.46 1.20
N GLY A 63 -1.84 -17.52 2.16
CA GLY A 63 -0.64 -16.71 2.39
C GLY A 63 0.56 -17.52 2.91
N ALA A 64 0.35 -18.73 3.43
CA ALA A 64 1.42 -19.66 3.80
C ALA A 64 1.92 -20.50 2.60
N LYS A 65 1.25 -20.43 1.45
CA LYS A 65 1.80 -20.87 0.15
C LYS A 65 2.58 -19.72 -0.50
N GLU A 66 3.46 -19.06 0.25
CA GLU A 66 4.61 -18.38 -0.36
C GLU A 66 5.62 -19.42 -0.90
N ASP A 67 5.16 -20.28 -1.81
CA ASP A 67 6.05 -20.81 -2.86
C ASP A 67 6.02 -19.76 -3.97
N ASN A 68 6.64 -18.60 -3.70
CA ASN A 68 6.90 -17.61 -4.73
C ASN A 68 8.20 -18.03 -5.45
N PRO A 69 8.13 -18.59 -6.68
CA PRO A 69 9.28 -19.18 -7.35
C PRO A 69 10.40 -18.18 -7.68
N TRP A 70 10.15 -16.88 -7.52
CA TRP A 70 11.09 -15.78 -7.79
C TRP A 70 11.80 -15.24 -6.54
N LEU A 71 11.34 -15.58 -5.33
CA LEU A 71 12.02 -15.25 -4.06
C LEU A 71 12.97 -16.38 -3.63
N LYS A 72 13.78 -16.90 -4.56
CA LYS A 72 14.88 -17.81 -4.18
C LYS A 72 15.96 -17.00 -3.46
N LYS A 73 15.94 -17.00 -2.12
CA LYS A 73 17.11 -16.61 -1.33
C LYS A 73 18.30 -17.46 -1.78
N LYS A 74 19.38 -16.83 -2.21
CA LYS A 74 20.67 -17.49 -2.47
C LYS A 74 21.06 -18.29 -1.22
N LYS A 75 21.25 -19.60 -1.37
CA LYS A 75 21.96 -20.41 -0.37
C LYS A 75 23.43 -20.00 -0.41
N GLY A 76 23.94 -19.51 0.71
CA GLY A 76 25.36 -19.50 1.01
C GLY A 76 25.64 -20.62 2.00
N GLU A 77 26.33 -21.65 1.52
CA GLU A 77 27.22 -22.54 2.28
C GLU A 77 28.42 -22.81 1.36
#